data_AF-A0A2A7H8B6-F1
#
_entry.id   AF-A0A2A7H8B6-F1
#
_cell.length_a   1.000
_cell.length_b   1.000
_cell.length_c   1.000
_cell.angle_alpha   90.00
_cell.angle_beta   90.00
_cell.angle_gamma   90.00
#
_symmetry.space_group_name_H-M   'P 1'
#
loop_
_entity.id
_entity.type
_entity.pdbx_description
1 polymer ?
#
loop_
_entity_poly.entity_id
_entity_poly.type
_entity_poly.pdbx_seq_one_letter_code
_entity_poly.pdbx_strand_id
1 'polypeptide(L)' 'MIFKCKKCGEENKISGINGSCKKCNNNDMKKFEIISIEGQLTGMSGASFLLEVRQNLNLALSKKRILMIDPESKFGEKVK' A
#
# COMPACT_ATOMS: atom_id res chain seq x y z
N MET A 1 -0.74 -2.79 7.23
CA MET A 1 -1.93 -2.08 6.70
C MET A 1 -2.58 -2.81 5.52
N ILE A 2 -3.91 -2.94 5.55
CA ILE A 2 -4.71 -3.67 4.57
C ILE A 2 -5.70 -2.74 3.84
N PHE A 3 -5.72 -2.83 2.52
CA PHE A 3 -6.63 -2.11 1.63
C PHE A 3 -7.55 -3.09 0.90
N LYS A 4 -8.86 -2.91 1.01
CA LYS A 4 -9.82 -3.66 0.21
C LYS A 4 -10.12 -2.95 -1.08
N CYS A 5 -9.99 -3.67 -2.19
CA CYS A 5 -10.43 -3.20 -3.48
C CYS A 5 -11.96 -3.30 -3.55
N LYS A 6 -12.65 -2.17 -3.65
CA LYS A 6 -14.10 -2.10 -3.80
C LYS A 6 -14.60 -2.71 -5.11
N LYS A 7 -13.72 -2.88 -6.11
CA LYS A 7 -14.07 -3.47 -7.42
C LYS A 7 -14.23 -5.01 -7.35
N CYS A 8 -13.35 -5.70 -6.65
CA CYS A 8 -13.33 -7.17 -6.62
C CYS A 8 -13.40 -7.78 -5.21
N GLY A 9 -13.44 -6.94 -4.17
CA GLY A 9 -13.47 -7.35 -2.77
C GLY A 9 -12.14 -7.82 -2.20
N GLU A 10 -11.08 -7.91 -3.01
CA GLU A 10 -9.77 -8.42 -2.57
C GLU A 10 -9.11 -7.52 -1.54
N GLU A 11 -8.55 -8.12 -0.50
CA GLU A 11 -7.72 -7.45 0.49
C GLU A 11 -6.25 -7.45 0.05
N ASN A 12 -5.64 -6.27 0.05
CA ASN A 12 -4.30 -6.06 -0.46
C ASN A 12 -3.46 -5.41 0.63
N LYS A 13 -2.35 -6.04 1.01
CA LYS A 13 -1.28 -5.33 1.72
C LYS A 13 -0.64 -4.34 0.74
N ILE A 14 -0.19 -3.18 1.22
CA ILE A 14 0.42 -2.17 0.34
C ILE A 14 1.62 -2.69 -0.43
N SER A 15 2.43 -3.57 0.18
CA SER A 15 3.55 -4.26 -0.46
C SER A 15 3.14 -5.21 -1.60
N GLY A 16 1.87 -5.63 -1.62
CA GLY A 16 1.29 -6.43 -2.70
C GLY A 16 0.65 -5.61 -3.82
N ILE A 17 0.58 -4.28 -3.70
CA ILE A 17 0.05 -3.38 -4.73
C ILE A 17 1.23 -2.87 -5.59
N ASN A 18 1.22 -3.23 -6.87
CA ASN A 18 2.22 -2.78 -7.84
C ASN A 18 1.53 -2.36 -9.14
N GLY A 19 1.16 -1.08 -9.21
CA GLY A 19 0.42 -0.50 -10.34
C GLY A 19 -1.07 -0.84 -10.40
N SER A 20 -1.53 -1.87 -9.70
CA SER A 20 -2.96 -2.22 -9.58
C SER A 20 -3.23 -3.17 -8.41
N CYS A 21 -4.51 -3.42 -8.13
CA CYS A 21 -4.96 -4.48 -7.22
C CYS A 21 -4.39 -5.84 -7.66
N LYS A 22 -4.02 -6.69 -6.69
CA LYS A 22 -3.45 -8.02 -6.94
C LYS A 22 -4.34 -8.94 -7.79
N LYS A 23 -5.66 -8.77 -7.71
CA LYS A 23 -6.65 -9.64 -8.35
C LYS A 23 -7.38 -9.02 -9.55
N CYS A 24 -7.37 -7.70 -9.69
CA CYS A 24 -8.04 -7.04 -10.81
C CYS A 24 -7.27 -5.81 -11.26
N ASN A 25 -7.53 -5.33 -12.48
CA ASN A 25 -6.89 -4.15 -13.07
C ASN A 25 -7.33 -2.81 -12.43
N ASN A 26 -7.71 -2.79 -11.16
CA ASN A 26 -8.08 -1.57 -10.47
C ASN A 26 -6.83 -0.81 -10.01
N ASN A 27 -6.55 0.32 -10.64
CA ASN A 27 -5.49 1.27 -10.27
C ASN A 27 -6.03 2.58 -9.65
N ASP A 28 -7.36 2.70 -9.51
CA ASP A 28 -8.00 3.89 -8.96
C ASP A 28 -8.02 3.82 -7.42
N MET A 29 -7.30 4.77 -6.79
CA MET A 29 -7.21 4.90 -5.33
C MET A 29 -8.60 5.03 -4.67
N LYS A 30 -9.56 5.71 -5.30
CA LYS A 30 -10.91 5.91 -4.74
C LYS A 30 -11.70 4.61 -4.61
N LYS A 31 -11.28 3.58 -5.34
CA LYS A 31 -11.83 2.22 -5.29
C LYS A 31 -11.09 1.32 -4.30
N PHE A 32 -10.29 1.89 -3.39
CA PHE A 32 -9.72 1.18 -2.25
C PHE A 32 -10.29 1.73 -0.94
N GLU A 33 -10.48 0.84 0.01
CA GLU A 33 -10.91 1.13 1.37
C GLU A 33 -9.85 0.66 2.35
N ILE A 34 -9.54 1.48 3.36
CA ILE A 34 -8.60 1.10 4.43
C ILE A 34 -9.40 0.26 5.43
N ILE A 35 -9.07 -1.03 5.57
CA ILE A 35 -9.77 -1.94 6.49
C ILE A 35 -9.05 -2.02 7.82
N SER A 36 -7.72 -2.13 7.79
CA SER A 36 -6.95 -2.35 9.00
C SER A 36 -5.71 -1.48 9.02
N ILE A 37 -5.63 -0.71 10.09
CA ILE A 37 -4.47 0.03 10.50
C ILE A 37 -3.90 -0.75 11.68
N GLU A 38 -2.73 -1.36 11.50
CA GLU A 38 -2.02 -2.00 12.62
C GLU A 38 -1.53 -0.86 13.52
N GLY A 39 -2.24 -0.63 14.64
CA GLY A 39 -1.94 0.42 15.61
C GLY A 39 -3.12 1.39 15.83
N GLN A 40 -3.45 1.66 17.10
CA GLN A 40 -4.45 2.65 17.50
C GLN A 40 -3.97 4.06 17.08
N LEU A 41 -4.60 4.65 16.06
CA LEU A 41 -4.40 6.05 15.71
C LEU A 41 -5.30 6.94 16.57
N THR A 42 -4.84 7.35 17.74
CA THR A 42 -5.54 8.32 18.59
C THR A 42 -4.88 9.70 18.47
N GLY A 43 -5.64 10.72 18.03
CA GLY A 43 -5.22 12.14 18.03
C GLY A 43 -4.79 12.71 16.68
N MET A 44 -4.18 13.92 16.70
CA MET A 44 -3.70 14.67 15.53
C MET A 44 -2.70 13.86 14.67
N SER A 45 -1.96 12.94 15.31
CA SER A 45 -1.08 11.96 14.68
C SER A 45 -1.83 11.00 13.75
N GLY A 46 -3.08 10.67 14.06
CA GLY A 46 -3.91 9.77 13.25
C GLY A 46 -4.30 10.35 11.90
N ALA A 47 -4.62 11.65 11.84
CA ALA A 47 -4.96 12.32 10.58
C ALA A 47 -3.74 12.41 9.65
N SER A 48 -2.58 12.80 10.18
CA SER A 48 -1.32 12.83 9.42
C SER A 48 -0.92 11.45 8.92
N PHE A 49 -1.05 10.42 9.77
CA PHE A 49 -0.79 9.05 9.37
C PHE A 49 -1.76 8.56 8.28
N LEU A 50 -3.06 8.87 8.37
CA LEU A 50 -4.04 8.53 7.34
C LEU A 50 -3.73 9.22 6.00
N LEU A 51 -3.20 10.45 6.05
CA LEU A 51 -2.76 11.17 4.86
C LEU A 51 -1.56 10.48 4.21
N GLU A 52 -0.54 10.13 5.00
CA GLU A 52 0.65 9.42 4.55
C GLU A 52 0.30 8.05 3.95
N VAL A 53 -0.61 7.33 4.58
CA VAL A 53 -1.18 6.06 4.10
C VAL A 53 -1.81 6.20 2.71
N ARG A 54 -2.63 7.24 2.51
CA ARG A 54 -3.27 7.50 1.21
C ARG A 54 -2.23 7.87 0.16
N GLN A 55 -1.22 8.65 0.52
CA GLN A 55 -0.12 9.00 -0.38
C GLN A 55 0.67 7.75 -0.79
N ASN A 56 1.01 6.86 0.15
CA ASN A 56 1.70 5.60 -0.13
C ASN A 56 0.87 4.69 -1.05
N LEU A 57 -0.44 4.57 -0.82
CA LEU A 57 -1.32 3.82 -1.72
C LEU A 57 -1.33 4.44 -3.12
N ASN A 58 -1.47 5.77 -3.20
CA ASN A 58 -1.47 6.46 -4.49
C ASN A 58 -0.15 6.24 -5.24
N LEU A 59 0.99 6.26 -4.55
CA LEU A 59 2.29 5.93 -5.11
C LEU A 59 2.35 4.48 -5.59
N ALA A 60 1.91 3.52 -4.78
CA ALA A 60 1.88 2.10 -5.16
C ALA A 60 1.02 1.83 -6.41
N LEU A 61 -0.10 2.55 -6.56
CA LEU A 61 -0.98 2.48 -7.73
C LEU A 61 -0.43 3.25 -8.95
N SER A 62 0.29 4.35 -8.70
CA SER A 62 0.92 5.18 -9.75
C SER A 62 2.25 4.64 -10.25
N LYS A 63 2.85 3.70 -9.53
CA LYS A 63 4.10 3.05 -9.93
C LYS A 63 3.92 2.27 -11.24
N LYS A 64 4.36 2.88 -12.34
CA LYS A 64 5.01 2.13 -13.44
C LYS A 64 6.29 1.50 -12.88
N ARG A 65 6.24 0.32 -12.23
CA ARG A 65 7.43 -0.42 -11.70
C ARG A 65 8.60 0.51 -11.28
N ILE A 66 8.36 1.54 -10.48
CA ILE A 66 9.48 2.31 -9.90
C ILE A 66 9.81 1.58 -8.61
N LEU A 67 10.87 0.78 -8.66
CA LEU A 67 11.50 0.11 -7.52
C LEU A 67 11.57 1.12 -6.36
N MET A 68 10.73 0.94 -5.33
CA MET A 68 11.06 1.54 -4.02
C MET A 68 12.01 0.53 -3.41
N ILE A 69 13.25 0.97 -3.25
CA ILE A 69 14.21 0.30 -2.39
C ILE A 69 13.79 0.64 -0.97
N ASP A 70 13.36 -0.39 -0.23
CA ASP A 70 13.13 -0.30 1.20
C ASP A 70 14.50 -0.36 1.90
N PRO A 71 14.93 0.70 2.63
CA PRO A 71 16.20 0.71 3.33
C PRO A 71 16.29 -0.31 4.47
N GLU A 72 15.18 -0.94 4.89
CA GLU A 72 15.19 -2.02 5.89
C GLU A 72 15.17 -3.44 5.29
N SER A 73 15.14 -3.58 3.96
CA SER A 73 15.33 -4.90 3.34
C SER A 73 16.80 -5.32 3.49
N LYS A 74 17.05 -6.19 4.48
CA LYS A 74 18.36 -6.78 4.76
C LYS A 74 19.00 -7.27 3.46
N PHE A 75 20.16 -6.72 3.15
CA PHE A 75 21.12 -7.29 2.20
C PHE A 75 21.50 -8.71 2.66
N GLY A 76 20.82 -9.70 2.08
CA GLY A 76 21.21 -11.11 2.05
C GLY A 76 20.57 -11.65 0.77
N GLU A 77 21.28 -12.25 -0.18
CA GLU A 77 22.47 -13.10 -0.05
C GLU A 77 23.44 -12.87 -1.22
N LYS A 78 24.71 -13.22 -0.95
CA LYS A 78 25.80 -13.25 -1.93
C LYS A 78 25.39 -14.13 -3.12
N VAL A 79 25.37 -13.54 -4.32
CA VAL A 79 25.49 -14.32 -5.55
C VAL A 79 26.95 -14.76 -5.66
N LYS A 80 27.18 -16.06 -5.57
CA LYS A 80 28.45 -16.72 -5.82
C LYS A 80 28.41 -17.36 -7.19
#